data_AF-A0A2N9N4F8-F1
#
_entry.id   AF-A0A2N9N4F8-F1
#
_cell.length_a   1.000
_cell.length_b   1.000
_cell.length_c   1.000
_cell.angle_alpha   90.00
_cell.angle_beta   90.00
_cell.angle_gamma   90.00
#
_symmetry.space_group_name_H-M   'P 1'
#
loop_
_entity.id
_entity.type
_entity.pdbx_description
1 polymer ?
#
loop_
_entity_poly.entity_id
_entity_poly.type
_entity_poly.pdbx_seq_one_letter_code
_entity_poly.pdbx_strand_id
1 'polypeptide(L)'
;MIVQKFRQPESVALFRVDGGAIAGPLEFPISGAEHTKSQSMEARIQSALAAFPAAKPGGAIERMEHLAILKRWCYRGTRAGEIFFAGAKGELPMRRLVRGIRRVYKGEAPEILPA
;
A
#
# COMPACT_ATOMS: atom_id res chain seq x y z
N MET A 1 2.77 2.34 3.90
CA MET A 1 1.86 1.96 2.80
C MET A 1 1.57 0.47 2.86
N ILE A 2 0.32 0.04 2.78
CA ILE A 2 -0.08 -1.36 2.68
C ILE A 2 -0.63 -1.60 1.26
N VAL A 3 -0.28 -2.73 0.66
CA VAL A 3 -0.78 -3.18 -0.63
C VAL A 3 -1.52 -4.49 -0.43
N GLN A 4 -2.76 -4.59 -0.89
CA GLN A 4 -3.56 -5.81 -0.83
C GLN A 4 -4.17 -6.15 -2.19
N LYS A 5 -4.57 -7.41 -2.38
CA LYS A 5 -5.38 -7.79 -3.53
C LYS A 5 -6.70 -7.03 -3.49
N PHE A 6 -7.14 -6.52 -4.63
CA PHE A 6 -8.45 -5.93 -4.77
C PHE A 6 -9.43 -6.93 -5.37
N ARG A 7 -10.73 -6.74 -5.13
CA ARG A 7 -11.76 -7.62 -5.68
C ARG A 7 -11.93 -7.42 -7.19
N GLN A 8 -11.66 -6.21 -7.68
CA GLN A 8 -11.72 -5.94 -9.12
C GLN A 8 -10.52 -6.59 -9.84
N PRO A 9 -10.74 -7.23 -11.00
CA PRO A 9 -9.66 -7.72 -11.84
C PRO A 9 -8.66 -6.61 -12.18
N GLU A 10 -7.40 -6.98 -12.37
CA GLU A 10 -6.34 -6.06 -12.80
C GLU A 10 -6.02 -4.87 -11.86
N SER A 11 -6.55 -4.85 -10.64
CA SER A 11 -6.32 -3.79 -9.65
C SER A 11 -5.73 -4.31 -8.34
N VAL A 12 -5.04 -3.44 -7.60
CA VAL A 12 -4.67 -3.65 -6.18
C VAL A 12 -5.27 -2.54 -5.31
N ALA A 13 -5.44 -2.83 -4.03
CA ALA A 13 -5.82 -1.84 -3.03
C ALA A 13 -4.57 -1.30 -2.36
N LEU A 14 -4.44 0.02 -2.33
CA LEU A 14 -3.44 0.76 -1.57
C LEU A 14 -4.08 1.36 -0.32
N PHE A 15 -3.53 1.08 0.85
CA PHE A 15 -3.88 1.75 2.09
C PHE A 15 -2.69 2.57 2.58
N ARG A 16 -2.93 3.84 2.90
CA ARG A 16 -1.93 4.64 3.57
C ARG A 16 -1.91 4.41 5.05
N VAL A 17 -0.72 4.56 5.60
CA VAL A 17 -0.47 4.41 7.02
C VAL A 17 0.46 5.55 7.41
N ASP A 18 -0.08 6.53 8.13
CA ASP A 18 0.63 7.74 8.52
C ASP A 18 0.34 8.02 10.01
N GLY A 19 1.37 8.14 10.84
CA GLY A 19 1.22 8.49 12.26
C GLY A 19 0.29 7.55 13.08
N GLY A 20 0.18 6.29 12.67
CA GLY A 20 -0.74 5.30 13.27
C GLY A 20 -2.19 5.38 12.78
N ALA A 21 -2.51 6.26 11.83
CA ALA A 21 -3.79 6.28 11.13
C ALA A 21 -3.71 5.48 9.83
N ILE A 22 -4.82 4.86 9.46
CA ILE A 22 -4.96 4.14 8.19
C ILE A 22 -5.98 4.89 7.33
N ALA A 23 -5.67 5.11 6.05
CA ALA A 23 -6.61 5.66 5.07
C ALA A 23 -6.68 4.75 3.84
N GLY A 24 -7.87 4.64 3.22
CA GLY A 24 -8.10 3.85 2.02
C GLY A 24 -9.41 3.05 2.08
N PRO A 25 -9.60 2.09 1.16
CA PRO A 25 -8.68 1.72 0.08
C PRO A 25 -8.65 2.75 -1.05
N LEU A 26 -7.46 2.99 -1.61
CA LEU A 26 -7.31 3.56 -2.95
C LEU A 26 -7.17 2.41 -3.95
N GLU A 27 -8.07 2.36 -4.93
CA GLU A 27 -7.92 1.44 -6.05
C GLU A 27 -6.79 1.88 -6.97
N PHE A 28 -5.86 0.97 -7.27
CA PHE A 28 -4.78 1.20 -8.21
C PHE A 28 -4.83 0.17 -9.35
N PRO A 29 -5.19 0.58 -10.58
CA PRO A 29 -5.20 -0.31 -11.73
C PRO A 29 -3.77 -0.65 -12.17
N ILE A 30 -3.49 -1.91 -12.48
CA ILE A 30 -2.17 -2.38 -12.93
C ILE A 30 -2.07 -2.28 -14.45
N SER A 31 -3.05 -2.87 -15.14
CA SER A 31 -3.26 -2.69 -16.58
C SER A 31 -3.92 -1.31 -16.76
N GLY A 32 -3.17 -0.34 -17.26
CA GLY A 32 -3.74 0.98 -17.51
C GLY A 32 -4.69 0.94 -18.70
N ALA A 33 -5.78 1.71 -18.66
CA ALA A 33 -6.55 2.03 -19.85
C ALA A 33 -5.62 2.59 -20.95
N GLU A 34 -5.98 2.42 -22.22
CA GLU A 34 -5.15 2.54 -23.44
C GLU A 34 -4.17 3.73 -23.53
N HIS A 35 -4.34 4.78 -22.73
CA HIS A 35 -3.57 6.02 -22.68
C HIS A 35 -2.37 5.99 -21.71
N THR A 36 -2.14 4.86 -21.03
CA THR A 36 -1.10 4.73 -19.99
C THR A 36 0.28 4.36 -20.56
N LYS A 37 0.41 4.19 -21.88
CA LYS A 37 1.64 3.73 -22.56
C LYS A 37 2.86 4.67 -22.39
N SER A 38 2.65 5.90 -21.93
CA SER A 38 3.73 6.91 -21.82
C SER A 38 4.33 7.05 -20.41
N GLN A 39 3.68 6.52 -19.36
CA GLN A 39 4.15 6.67 -17.98
C GLN A 39 4.68 5.36 -17.38
N SER A 40 5.81 5.43 -16.68
CA SER A 40 6.34 4.30 -15.94
C SER A 40 5.41 3.92 -14.79
N MET A 41 5.43 2.65 -14.35
CA MET A 41 4.65 2.19 -13.19
C MET A 41 4.95 3.01 -11.94
N GLU A 42 6.21 3.39 -11.75
CA GLU A 42 6.66 4.25 -10.65
C GLU A 42 6.03 5.65 -10.72
N ALA A 43 6.02 6.29 -11.89
CA ALA A 43 5.39 7.60 -12.07
C ALA A 43 3.86 7.56 -11.81
N ARG A 44 3.21 6.46 -12.22
CA ARG A 44 1.77 6.24 -11.94
C ARG A 44 1.50 6.10 -10.45
N ILE A 45 2.32 5.33 -9.74
CA ILE A 45 2.21 5.18 -8.29
C ILE A 45 2.44 6.53 -7.61
N GLN A 46 3.50 7.26 -7.97
CA GLN A 46 3.76 8.58 -7.40
C GLN A 46 2.59 9.54 -7.60
N SER A 47 2.02 9.58 -8.81
CA SER A 47 0.85 10.41 -9.13
C SER A 47 -0.37 10.01 -8.30
N ALA A 48 -0.66 8.71 -8.19
CA ALA A 48 -1.76 8.19 -7.37
C ALA A 48 -1.56 8.52 -5.88
N LEU A 49 -0.34 8.39 -5.37
CA LEU A 49 -0.01 8.69 -3.98
C LEU A 49 -0.05 10.19 -3.66
N ALA A 50 0.30 11.05 -4.63
CA ALA A 50 0.20 12.50 -4.50
C ALA A 50 -1.27 12.98 -4.46
N ALA A 51 -2.14 12.34 -5.26
CA ALA A 51 -3.58 12.65 -5.28
C ALA A 51 -4.33 12.08 -4.06
N PHE A 52 -3.79 11.03 -3.45
CA PHE A 52 -4.34 10.47 -2.22
C PHE A 52 -3.97 11.43 -1.06
N PRO A 53 -4.89 11.88 -0.16
CA PRO A 53 -4.59 12.80 0.97
C PRO A 53 -4.13 12.14 2.30
N ALA A 54 -3.01 12.55 2.91
CA ALA A 54 -2.37 11.81 4.02
C ALA A 54 -3.34 11.33 5.12
N ALA A 55 -3.12 10.13 5.66
CA ALA A 55 -3.97 9.62 6.73
C ALA A 55 -3.79 10.49 7.99
N LYS A 56 -4.89 11.00 8.52
CA LYS A 56 -4.89 11.82 9.74
C LYS A 56 -5.82 11.17 10.75
N PRO A 57 -5.34 10.83 11.96
CA PRO A 57 -6.22 10.34 13.01
C PRO A 57 -7.08 11.49 13.52
N GLY A 58 -8.39 11.28 13.68
CA GLY A 58 -9.31 12.22 14.33
C GLY A 58 -9.13 12.30 15.85
N GLY A 59 -8.39 11.38 16.47
CA GLY A 59 -8.07 11.42 17.90
C GLY A 59 -7.23 10.25 18.40
N ALA A 60 -6.99 10.20 19.71
CA ALA A 60 -6.20 9.14 20.35
C ALA A 60 -6.89 7.77 20.26
N ILE A 61 -8.21 7.73 20.48
CA ILE A 61 -9.01 6.49 20.41
C ILE A 61 -8.98 5.90 19.01
N GLU A 62 -9.30 6.69 17.98
CA GLU A 62 -9.25 6.24 16.58
C GLU A 62 -7.84 5.76 16.19
N ARG A 63 -6.79 6.45 16.65
CA ARG A 63 -5.41 5.99 16.45
C ARG A 63 -5.16 4.63 17.09
N MET A 64 -5.63 4.41 18.32
CA MET A 64 -5.51 3.12 18.99
C MET A 64 -6.22 2.01 18.23
N GLU A 65 -7.43 2.27 17.72
CA GLU A 65 -8.19 1.32 16.91
C GLU A 65 -7.46 0.96 15.61
N HIS A 66 -6.97 1.96 14.88
CA HIS A 66 -6.17 1.75 13.67
C HIS A 66 -4.89 0.95 13.93
N LEU A 67 -4.19 1.25 15.04
CA LEU A 67 -3.01 0.48 15.45
C LEU A 67 -3.36 -0.97 15.85
N ALA A 68 -4.50 -1.19 16.51
CA ALA A 68 -4.98 -2.53 16.85
C ALA A 68 -5.30 -3.35 15.59
N ILE A 69 -5.95 -2.73 14.60
CA ILE A 69 -6.21 -3.34 13.29
C ILE A 69 -4.89 -3.69 12.59
N LEU A 70 -3.95 -2.74 12.55
CA LEU A 70 -2.64 -2.93 11.92
C LEU A 70 -1.86 -4.07 12.57
N LYS A 71 -1.80 -4.08 13.91
CA LYS A 71 -1.16 -5.15 14.69
C LYS A 71 -1.79 -6.50 14.35
N ARG A 72 -3.11 -6.62 14.44
CA ARG A 72 -3.82 -7.86 14.15
C ARG A 72 -3.54 -8.36 12.73
N TRP A 73 -3.49 -7.47 11.75
CA TRP A 73 -3.17 -7.82 10.36
C TRP A 73 -1.70 -8.26 10.21
N CYS A 74 -0.75 -7.53 10.78
CA CYS A 74 0.69 -7.82 10.70
C CYS A 74 1.06 -9.18 11.30
N TYR A 75 0.44 -9.55 12.42
CA TYR A 75 0.72 -10.79 13.14
C TYR A 75 -0.20 -11.95 12.74
N ARG A 76 -1.01 -11.80 11.67
CA ARG A 76 -1.81 -12.91 11.14
C ARG A 76 -0.91 -13.90 10.40
N GLY A 77 -1.02 -15.19 10.72
CA GLY A 77 -0.21 -16.25 10.09
C GLY A 77 -0.32 -16.33 8.57
N THR A 78 -1.44 -15.87 7.99
CA THR A 78 -1.66 -15.75 6.54
C THR A 78 -2.10 -14.33 6.17
N ARG A 79 -1.26 -13.34 6.47
CA ARG A 79 -1.57 -11.95 6.07
C ARG A 79 -1.68 -11.85 4.54
N ALA A 80 -2.79 -11.28 4.07
CA ALA A 80 -2.97 -10.96 2.67
C ALA A 80 -2.38 -9.57 2.40
N GLY A 81 -1.39 -9.51 1.50
CA GLY A 81 -0.74 -8.26 1.12
C GLY A 81 0.62 -8.01 1.76
N GLU A 82 1.18 -6.84 1.49
CA GLU A 82 2.50 -6.41 1.93
C GLU A 82 2.47 -5.00 2.51
N ILE A 83 3.35 -4.70 3.45
CA ILE A 83 3.52 -3.37 4.04
C ILE A 83 4.91 -2.82 3.75
N PHE A 84 4.96 -1.58 3.30
CA PHE A 84 6.15 -0.82 2.97
C PHE A 84 6.24 0.39 3.89
N PHE A 85 7.31 0.45 4.67
CA PHE A 85 7.63 1.58 5.54
C PHE A 85 8.46 2.59 4.78
N ALA A 86 8.18 3.87 5.02
CA ALA A 86 9.03 4.94 4.56
C ALA A 86 10.37 4.93 5.33
N GLY A 87 11.44 5.38 4.69
CA GLY A 87 12.72 5.58 5.34
C GLY A 87 12.72 6.77 6.31
N ALA A 88 13.88 7.07 6.89
CA ALA A 88 14.03 8.16 7.87
C ALA A 88 13.58 9.54 7.35
N LYS A 89 13.63 9.76 6.03
CA LYS A 89 13.19 11.00 5.37
C LYS A 89 11.70 11.03 5.00
N GLY A 90 10.93 9.99 5.35
CA GLY A 90 9.53 9.86 4.94
C GLY A 90 9.33 9.37 3.50
N GLU A 91 10.42 9.02 2.80
CA GLU A 91 10.37 8.53 1.42
C GLU A 91 10.02 7.04 1.37
N LEU A 92 9.06 6.67 0.52
CA LEU A 92 8.70 5.27 0.29
C LEU A 92 9.75 4.60 -0.60
N PRO A 93 10.11 3.32 -0.32
CA PRO A 93 11.05 2.57 -1.13
C PRO A 93 10.41 2.15 -2.45
N MET A 94 10.37 3.05 -3.43
CA MET A 94 9.55 2.94 -4.63
C MET A 94 9.83 1.67 -5.44
N ARG A 95 11.11 1.31 -5.61
CA ARG A 95 11.51 0.06 -6.29
C ARG A 95 10.93 -1.19 -5.62
N ARG A 96 10.87 -1.22 -4.29
CA ARG A 96 10.31 -2.34 -3.52
C ARG A 96 8.78 -2.34 -3.59
N LEU A 97 8.17 -1.17 -3.53
CA LEU A 97 6.73 -1.00 -3.66
C LEU A 97 6.21 -1.49 -5.02
N VAL A 98 6.86 -1.11 -6.13
CA VAL A 98 6.50 -1.56 -7.49
C VAL A 98 6.55 -3.10 -7.59
N ARG A 99 7.63 -3.71 -7.07
CA ARG A 99 7.78 -5.17 -7.05
C ARG A 99 6.73 -5.84 -6.17
N GLY A 100 6.46 -5.27 -5.00
CA GLY A 100 5.42 -5.70 -4.08
C GLY A 100 4.03 -5.70 -4.69
N ILE A 101 3.66 -4.63 -5.40
CA ILE A 101 2.38 -4.56 -6.12
C ILE A 101 2.25 -5.71 -7.10
N ARG A 102 3.31 -6.02 -7.87
CA ARG A 102 3.31 -7.14 -8.80
C ARG A 102 3.16 -8.49 -8.11
N ARG A 103 3.84 -8.71 -6.97
CA ARG A 103 3.72 -9.94 -6.17
C ARG A 103 2.31 -10.11 -5.61
N VAL A 104 1.79 -9.07 -4.97
CA VAL A 104 0.45 -9.06 -4.37
C VAL A 104 -0.61 -9.32 -5.43
N TYR A 105 -0.50 -8.70 -6.60
CA TYR A 105 -1.38 -8.95 -7.73
C TYR A 105 -1.40 -10.42 -8.13
N LYS A 106 -0.21 -11.01 -8.35
CA LYS A 106 -0.07 -12.42 -8.71
C LYS A 106 -0.40 -13.39 -7.58
N GLY A 107 -0.46 -12.92 -6.33
CA GLY A 107 -0.60 -13.78 -5.15
C GLY A 107 0.68 -14.53 -4.78
N GLU A 108 1.84 -13.99 -5.14
CA GLU A 108 3.14 -14.52 -4.75
C GLU A 108 3.40 -14.27 -3.25
N ALA A 109 4.34 -15.02 -2.67
CA ALA A 109 4.72 -14.88 -1.27
C ALA A 109 5.32 -13.48 -0.99
N PRO A 110 5.08 -12.88 0.20
CA PRO A 110 5.67 -11.61 0.58
C PRO A 110 7.20 -11.62 0.56
N GLU A 111 7.81 -10.46 0.29
CA GLU A 111 9.26 -10.31 0.45
C GLU A 111 9.66 -10.40 1.92
N ILE A 112 10.51 -11.38 2.24
CA ILE A 112 11.12 -11.52 3.55
C ILE A 112 12.35 -10.63 3.55
N LEU A 113 12.30 -9.53 4.30
CA LEU A 113 13.49 -8.74 4.58
C LEU A 113 14.35 -9.49 5.60
N PRO A 114 15.67 -9.63 5.39
CA PRO A 114 16.57 -10.00 6.47
C PRO A 114 16.47 -8.93 7.57
N ALA A 115 16.35 -9.41 8.81
CA ALA A 115 16.23 -8.58 10.01
C ALA A 115 17.50 -7.76 10.28
#